data_AF-U1N3Q9-F1
#
_entry.id   AF-U1N3Q9-F1
#
_cell.length_a   1.000
_cell.length_b   1.000
_cell.length_c   1.000
_cell.angle_alpha   90.00
_cell.angle_beta   90.00
_cell.angle_gamma   90.00
#
_symmetry.space_group_name_H-M   'P 1'
#
loop_
_entity.id
_entity.type
_entity.pdbx_description
1 polymer ?
#
loop_
_entity_poly.entity_id
_entity_poly.type
_entity_poly.pdbx_seq_one_letter_code
_entity_poly.pdbx_strand_id
1 'polypeptide(L)'
;MTKQERINVMYKKNQQLAWARSFLLIVMLLCVFSIQRNDWYIVGAASSLVLIGAVLSYESRFVKSLTSKNEAKQIITKQYVYDFVVILLIVFTYLLTGRLGVTWFLPVLVIGFVLAIHRIQRNLDNRLTREDPEHPIRRDIKLSNVKD
;
A
#
# COMPACT_ATOMS: atom_id res chain seq x y z
N MET A 1 18.39 -9.77 -17.52
CA MET A 1 18.22 -9.48 -16.08
C MET A 1 17.75 -10.74 -15.38
N THR A 2 18.59 -11.32 -14.52
CA THR A 2 18.30 -12.56 -13.79
C THR A 2 17.29 -12.31 -12.66
N LYS A 3 16.63 -13.37 -12.17
CA LYS A 3 15.59 -13.26 -11.12
C LYS A 3 16.13 -12.61 -9.83
N GLN A 4 17.37 -12.94 -9.44
CA GLN A 4 18.04 -12.37 -8.26
C GLN A 4 18.35 -10.87 -8.43
N GLU A 5 18.78 -10.47 -9.62
CA GLU A 5 19.09 -9.06 -9.91
C GLU A 5 17.82 -8.20 -9.85
N ARG A 6 16.67 -8.73 -10.31
CA ARG A 6 15.36 -8.07 -10.13
C ARG A 6 14.95 -7.96 -8.66
N ILE A 7 15.18 -9.01 -7.85
CA ILE A 7 14.89 -9.00 -6.40
C ILE A 7 15.71 -7.92 -5.70
N ASN A 8 17.02 -7.82 -5.99
CA ASN A 8 17.90 -6.90 -5.28
C ASN A 8 17.57 -5.43 -5.60
N VAL A 9 17.30 -5.14 -6.88
CA VAL A 9 16.86 -3.80 -7.32
C VAL A 9 15.49 -3.44 -6.73
N MET A 10 14.55 -4.40 -6.71
CA MET A 10 13.22 -4.20 -6.13
C MET A 10 13.29 -4.01 -4.62
N TYR A 11 14.15 -4.74 -3.90
CA TYR A 11 14.37 -4.59 -2.47
C TYR A 11 14.89 -3.20 -2.12
N LYS A 12 15.95 -2.73 -2.81
CA LYS A 12 16.56 -1.42 -2.55
C LYS A 12 15.58 -0.27 -2.80
N LYS A 13 14.83 -0.33 -3.90
CA LYS A 13 13.80 0.67 -4.22
C LYS A 13 12.59 0.60 -3.28
N ASN A 14 12.14 -0.60 -2.93
CA ASN A 14 11.05 -0.80 -1.99
C ASN A 14 11.41 -0.31 -0.60
N GLN A 15 12.64 -0.51 -0.12
CA GLN A 15 13.08 0.00 1.19
C GLN A 15 13.08 1.53 1.24
N GLN A 16 13.57 2.19 0.19
CA GLN A 16 13.56 3.65 0.10
C GLN A 16 12.13 4.22 0.04
N LEU A 17 11.25 3.60 -0.75
CA LEU A 17 9.86 4.03 -0.90
C LEU A 17 8.99 3.65 0.31
N ALA A 18 9.29 2.55 1.01
CA ALA A 18 8.63 2.15 2.25
C ALA A 18 8.87 3.15 3.39
N TRP A 19 10.08 3.73 3.47
CA TRP A 19 10.37 4.82 4.40
C TRP A 19 9.54 6.06 4.08
N ALA A 20 9.50 6.49 2.81
CA ALA A 20 8.69 7.62 2.37
C ALA A 20 7.19 7.39 2.62
N ARG A 21 6.68 6.20 2.29
CA ARG A 21 5.28 5.80 2.53
C ARG A 21 4.93 5.80 4.01
N SER A 22 5.79 5.24 4.85
CA SER A 22 5.57 5.19 6.32
C SER A 22 5.56 6.59 6.91
N PHE A 23 6.51 7.44 6.51
CA PHE A 23 6.56 8.84 6.94
C PHE A 23 5.29 9.60 6.54
N LEU A 24 4.88 9.50 5.28
CA LEU A 24 3.66 10.15 4.78
C LEU A 24 2.40 9.64 5.49
N LEU A 25 2.30 8.35 5.79
CA LEU A 25 1.19 7.77 6.55
C LEU A 25 1.13 8.32 7.98
N ILE A 26 2.27 8.45 8.66
CA ILE A 26 2.35 9.03 10.01
C ILE A 26 1.89 10.50 9.98
N VAL A 27 2.40 11.28 9.03
CA VAL A 27 1.98 12.69 8.85
C VAL A 27 0.48 12.77 8.56
N MET A 28 -0.04 11.92 7.68
CA MET A 28 -1.47 11.88 7.37
C MET A 28 -2.31 11.54 8.62
N LEU A 29 -1.88 10.58 9.44
CA LEU A 29 -2.58 10.23 10.69
C LEU A 29 -2.59 11.41 11.67
N LEU A 30 -1.49 12.14 11.81
CA LEU A 30 -1.43 13.35 12.65
C LEU A 30 -2.37 14.45 12.14
N CYS A 31 -2.42 14.67 10.83
CA CYS A 31 -3.37 15.61 10.23
C CYS A 31 -4.81 15.18 10.49
N VAL A 32 -5.14 13.91 10.24
CA VAL A 32 -6.50 13.36 10.42
C VAL A 32 -6.95 13.41 11.88
N PHE A 33 -6.06 13.14 12.83
CA PHE A 33 -6.33 13.33 14.26
C PHE A 33 -6.61 14.81 14.58
N SER A 34 -5.84 15.71 14.00
CA SER A 34 -5.95 17.15 14.24
C SER A 34 -7.19 17.79 13.59
N ILE A 35 -7.78 17.17 12.56
CA ILE A 35 -9.06 17.62 11.95
C ILE A 35 -10.16 17.72 13.01
N GLN A 36 -10.20 16.81 13.99
CA GLN A 36 -11.23 16.85 15.04
C GLN A 36 -11.12 18.10 15.93
N ARG A 37 -9.96 18.78 15.93
CA ARG A 37 -9.70 19.99 16.74
C ARG A 37 -9.69 21.27 15.90
N ASN A 38 -9.31 21.18 14.62
CA ASN A 38 -9.21 22.33 13.74
C ASN A 38 -9.39 21.91 12.27
N ASP A 39 -10.34 22.55 11.59
CA ASP A 39 -10.70 22.24 10.21
C ASP A 39 -9.58 22.54 9.19
N TRP A 40 -8.59 23.37 9.53
CA TRP A 40 -7.48 23.70 8.63
C TRP A 40 -6.62 22.47 8.26
N TYR A 41 -6.62 21.44 9.11
CA TYR A 41 -5.88 20.20 8.87
C TYR A 41 -6.49 19.31 7.78
N ILE A 42 -7.70 19.63 7.28
CA ILE A 42 -8.29 18.97 6.10
C ILE A 42 -7.37 19.14 4.89
N VAL A 43 -6.79 20.33 4.71
CA VAL A 43 -5.84 20.61 3.62
C VAL A 43 -4.57 19.77 3.77
N GLY A 44 -4.08 19.59 5.01
CA GLY A 44 -2.92 18.74 5.30
C GLY A 44 -3.19 17.25 5.05
N ALA A 45 -4.36 16.76 5.43
CA ALA A 45 -4.78 15.38 5.16
C ALA A 45 -4.98 15.15 3.65
N ALA A 46 -5.60 16.09 2.93
CA ALA A 46 -5.77 16.00 1.48
C ALA A 46 -4.41 16.02 0.75
N SER A 47 -3.49 16.91 1.16
CA SER A 47 -2.13 16.99 0.62
C SER A 47 -1.36 15.67 0.79
N SER A 48 -1.32 15.14 2.01
CA SER A 48 -0.63 13.87 2.31
C SER A 48 -1.25 12.69 1.55
N LEU A 49 -2.57 12.65 1.40
CA LEU A 49 -3.26 11.64 0.61
C LEU A 49 -2.85 11.66 -0.88
N VAL A 50 -2.77 12.86 -1.48
CA VAL A 50 -2.30 13.03 -2.86
C VAL A 50 -0.86 12.56 -3.01
N LEU A 51 0.02 12.90 -2.06
CA LEU A 51 1.41 12.46 -2.06
C LEU A 51 1.53 10.93 -1.94
N ILE A 52 0.74 10.30 -1.09
CA ILE A 52 0.68 8.83 -0.98
C ILE A 52 0.23 8.20 -2.30
N GLY A 53 -0.81 8.76 -2.94
CA GLY A 53 -1.27 8.30 -4.26
C GLY A 53 -0.20 8.43 -5.34
N ALA A 54 0.59 9.51 -5.31
CA ALA A 54 1.71 9.71 -6.22
C ALA A 54 2.83 8.68 -6.00
N VAL A 55 3.21 8.41 -4.74
CA VAL A 55 4.22 7.40 -4.38
C VAL A 55 3.77 6.01 -4.84
N LEU A 56 2.51 5.63 -4.57
CA LEU A 56 1.95 4.34 -5.02
C LEU A 56 1.91 4.23 -6.54
N SER A 57 1.59 5.33 -7.24
CA SER A 57 1.59 5.36 -8.71
C SER A 57 3.00 5.20 -9.28
N TYR A 58 3.99 5.82 -8.65
CA TYR A 58 5.40 5.69 -9.03
C TYR A 58 5.90 4.26 -8.80
N GLU A 59 5.61 3.67 -7.64
CA GLU A 59 5.89 2.25 -7.36
C GLU A 59 5.22 1.34 -8.40
N SER A 60 3.94 1.54 -8.68
CA SER A 60 3.21 0.74 -9.67
C SER A 60 3.88 0.79 -11.05
N ARG A 61 4.29 1.97 -11.52
CA ARG A 61 5.01 2.12 -12.81
C ARG A 61 6.37 1.42 -12.79
N PHE A 62 7.10 1.54 -11.69
CA PHE A 62 8.39 0.87 -11.51
C PHE A 62 8.24 -0.66 -11.55
N VAL A 63 7.32 -1.21 -10.75
CA VAL A 63 7.06 -2.67 -10.70
C VAL A 63 6.56 -3.18 -12.06
N LYS A 64 5.70 -2.41 -12.76
CA LYS A 64 5.28 -2.74 -14.13
C LYS A 64 6.44 -2.77 -15.13
N SER A 65 7.46 -1.94 -14.96
CA SER A 65 8.64 -1.95 -15.85
C SER A 65 9.50 -3.20 -15.70
N LEU A 66 9.38 -3.93 -14.58
CA LEU A 66 10.13 -5.16 -14.29
C LEU A 66 9.51 -6.43 -14.93
N THR A 67 8.32 -6.34 -15.52
CA THR A 67 7.66 -7.46 -16.23
C THR A 67 7.25 -7.03 -17.64
N SER A 68 7.45 -7.92 -18.62
CA SER A 68 7.00 -7.70 -20.00
C SER A 68 5.55 -8.14 -20.21
N LYS A 69 5.00 -8.99 -19.33
CA LYS A 69 3.65 -9.56 -19.48
C LYS A 69 2.57 -8.54 -19.14
N ASN A 70 1.64 -8.33 -20.06
CA ASN A 70 0.55 -7.37 -19.88
C ASN A 70 -0.45 -7.78 -18.79
N GLU A 71 -0.70 -9.08 -18.61
CA GLU A 71 -1.62 -9.57 -17.56
C GLU A 71 -1.06 -9.32 -16.15
N ALA A 72 0.24 -9.60 -15.93
CA ALA A 72 0.94 -9.26 -14.69
C ALA A 72 0.88 -7.75 -14.38
N LYS A 73 1.06 -6.88 -15.39
CA LYS A 73 0.92 -5.42 -15.21
C LYS A 73 -0.49 -5.01 -14.75
N GLN A 74 -1.54 -5.67 -15.25
CA GLN A 74 -2.91 -5.40 -14.81
C GLN A 74 -3.11 -5.83 -13.36
N ILE A 75 -2.60 -7.00 -12.97
CA ILE A 75 -2.69 -7.50 -11.59
C ILE A 75 -1.97 -6.55 -10.63
N ILE A 76 -0.76 -6.10 -10.98
CA ILE A 76 0.01 -5.11 -10.21
C ILE A 76 -0.79 -3.81 -10.07
N THR A 77 -1.39 -3.31 -11.16
CA THR A 77 -2.23 -2.10 -11.09
C THR A 77 -3.35 -2.26 -10.09
N LYS A 78 -4.08 -3.38 -10.15
CA LYS A 78 -5.20 -3.66 -9.26
C LYS A 78 -4.75 -3.73 -7.81
N GLN A 79 -3.64 -4.39 -7.51
CA GLN A 79 -3.06 -4.43 -6.16
C GLN A 79 -2.81 -3.01 -5.60
N TYR A 80 -2.18 -2.14 -6.38
CA TYR A 80 -1.88 -0.77 -5.96
C TYR A 80 -3.13 0.12 -5.82
N VAL A 81 -4.13 -0.07 -6.68
CA VAL A 81 -5.43 0.61 -6.57
C VAL A 81 -6.18 0.15 -5.31
N TYR A 82 -6.20 -1.15 -5.02
CA TYR A 82 -6.80 -1.67 -3.80
C TYR A 82 -6.12 -1.12 -2.55
N ASP A 83 -4.78 -1.08 -2.51
CA ASP A 83 -4.02 -0.48 -1.42
C ASP A 83 -4.44 0.99 -1.17
N PHE A 84 -4.62 1.78 -2.23
CA PHE A 84 -5.06 3.18 -2.12
C PHE A 84 -6.51 3.32 -1.64
N VAL A 85 -7.44 2.53 -2.20
CA VAL A 85 -8.85 2.55 -1.79
C VAL A 85 -9.02 2.14 -0.33
N VAL A 86 -8.23 1.19 0.14
CA VAL A 86 -8.21 0.79 1.55
C VAL A 86 -7.78 1.96 2.45
N ILE A 87 -6.74 2.70 2.06
CA ILE A 87 -6.28 3.88 2.83
C ILE A 87 -7.40 4.92 2.92
N LEU A 88 -8.09 5.22 1.81
CA LEU A 88 -9.24 6.12 1.79
C LEU A 88 -10.35 5.66 2.72
N LEU A 89 -10.71 4.39 2.68
CA LEU A 89 -11.75 3.82 3.53
C LEU A 89 -11.39 3.92 5.01
N ILE A 90 -10.13 3.71 5.38
CA ILE A 90 -9.66 3.85 6.76
C ILE A 90 -9.81 5.31 7.24
N VAL A 91 -9.35 6.28 6.44
CA VAL A 91 -9.46 7.71 6.78
C VAL A 91 -10.92 8.13 6.91
N PHE A 92 -11.76 7.73 5.96
CA PHE A 92 -13.19 8.03 5.97
C PHE A 92 -13.89 7.44 7.20
N THR A 93 -13.61 6.16 7.49
CA THR A 93 -14.12 5.47 8.67
C THR A 93 -13.71 6.20 9.94
N TYR A 94 -12.45 6.60 10.05
CA TYR A 94 -11.95 7.30 11.24
C TYR A 94 -12.67 8.63 11.47
N LEU A 95 -12.84 9.44 10.42
CA LEU A 95 -13.57 10.70 10.51
C LEU A 95 -15.04 10.49 10.89
N LEU A 96 -15.68 9.48 10.30
CA LEU A 96 -17.07 9.13 10.58
C LEU A 96 -17.23 8.67 12.04
N THR A 97 -16.31 7.84 12.53
CA THR A 97 -16.33 7.32 13.90
C THR A 97 -16.10 8.44 14.92
N GLY A 98 -15.17 9.35 14.63
CA GLY A 98 -14.91 10.53 15.46
C GLY A 98 -16.12 11.47 15.55
N ARG A 99 -16.87 11.64 14.45
CA ARG A 99 -18.06 12.51 14.42
C ARG A 99 -19.30 11.87 15.06
N LEU A 100 -19.46 10.55 14.94
CA LEU A 100 -20.60 9.82 15.51
C LEU A 100 -20.35 9.36 16.96
N GLY A 101 -19.11 9.47 17.48
CA GLY A 101 -18.76 9.06 18.85
C GLY A 101 -18.75 7.54 19.09
N VAL A 102 -18.80 6.73 18.02
CA VAL A 102 -18.95 5.25 18.10
C VAL A 102 -17.58 4.57 18.11
N THR A 103 -16.73 4.93 19.07
CA THR A 103 -15.30 4.56 19.10
C THR A 103 -15.05 3.05 19.17
N TRP A 104 -16.01 2.26 19.68
CA TRP A 104 -15.92 0.80 19.79
C TRP A 104 -16.00 0.08 18.44
N PHE A 105 -16.50 0.73 17.38
CA PHE A 105 -16.58 0.16 16.03
C PHE A 105 -15.22 0.15 15.32
N LEU A 106 -14.30 1.03 15.75
CA LEU A 106 -12.96 1.19 15.18
C LEU A 106 -12.12 -0.11 15.23
N PRO A 107 -11.95 -0.79 16.39
CA PRO A 107 -11.17 -2.03 16.45
C PRO A 107 -11.78 -3.17 15.62
N VAL A 108 -13.11 -3.28 15.56
CA VAL A 108 -13.80 -4.30 14.75
C VAL A 108 -13.52 -4.09 13.26
N LEU A 109 -13.60 -2.84 12.80
CA LEU A 109 -13.26 -2.50 11.42
C LEU A 109 -11.77 -2.74 11.12
N VAL A 110 -10.86 -2.36 12.01
CA VAL A 110 -9.42 -2.60 11.82
C VAL A 110 -9.12 -4.09 11.65
N ILE A 111 -9.68 -4.95 12.52
CA ILE A 111 -9.51 -6.41 12.43
C ILE A 111 -10.11 -6.95 11.13
N GLY A 112 -11.32 -6.52 10.78
CA GLY A 112 -11.98 -6.89 9.51
C GLY A 112 -11.15 -6.51 8.28
N PHE A 113 -10.59 -5.29 8.28
CA PHE A 113 -9.73 -4.80 7.21
C PHE A 113 -8.43 -5.60 7.10
N VAL A 114 -7.75 -5.88 8.21
CA VAL A 114 -6.52 -6.68 8.21
C VAL A 114 -6.78 -8.07 7.60
N LEU A 115 -7.87 -8.72 8.00
CA LEU A 115 -8.26 -10.02 7.45
C LEU A 115 -8.60 -9.94 5.95
N ALA A 116 -9.35 -8.90 5.53
CA ALA A 116 -9.71 -8.70 4.13
C ALA A 116 -8.47 -8.47 3.25
N ILE A 117 -7.56 -7.58 3.68
CA ILE A 117 -6.30 -7.30 2.98
C ILE A 117 -5.47 -8.57 2.87
N HIS A 118 -5.31 -9.32 3.95
CA HIS A 118 -4.53 -10.57 3.95
C HIS A 118 -5.09 -11.59 2.96
N ARG A 119 -6.42 -11.71 2.87
CA ARG A 119 -7.09 -12.62 1.96
C ARG A 119 -6.95 -12.19 0.50
N ILE A 120 -7.11 -10.89 0.22
CA ILE A 120 -6.94 -10.30 -1.11
C ILE A 120 -5.49 -10.46 -1.59
N GLN A 121 -4.51 -10.16 -0.73
CA GLN A 121 -3.08 -10.33 -1.05
C GLN A 121 -2.75 -11.78 -1.36
N ARG A 122 -3.23 -12.74 -0.55
CA ARG A 122 -3.09 -14.19 -0.85
C ARG A 122 -3.63 -14.56 -2.23
N ASN A 123 -4.81 -14.06 -2.58
CA ASN A 123 -5.45 -14.41 -3.84
C ASN A 123 -4.72 -13.79 -5.05
N LEU A 124 -4.22 -12.56 -4.90
CA LEU A 124 -3.46 -11.87 -5.95
C LEU A 124 -2.06 -12.46 -6.13
N ASP A 125 -1.36 -12.81 -5.04
CA ASP A 125 -0.07 -13.51 -5.09
C ASP A 125 -0.22 -14.83 -5.86
N ASN A 126 -1.23 -15.65 -5.51
CA ASN A 126 -1.47 -16.94 -6.18
C ASN A 126 -1.75 -16.80 -7.68
N ARG A 127 -2.47 -15.75 -8.10
CA ARG A 127 -2.71 -15.45 -9.52
C ARG A 127 -1.44 -15.00 -10.22
N LEU A 128 -0.63 -14.17 -9.57
CA LEU A 128 0.64 -13.67 -10.11
C LEU A 128 1.66 -14.80 -10.30
N THR A 129 1.77 -15.73 -9.35
CA THR A 129 2.62 -16.92 -9.47
C THR A 129 2.20 -17.82 -10.63
N ARG A 130 0.90 -17.91 -10.90
CA ARG A 130 0.35 -18.74 -11.97
C ARG A 130 0.62 -18.16 -13.36
N GLU A 131 0.57 -16.83 -13.50
CA GLU A 131 0.81 -16.16 -14.78
C GLU A 131 2.28 -15.83 -15.03
N ASP A 132 3.06 -15.53 -14.00
CA ASP A 132 4.48 -15.22 -14.10
C ASP A 132 5.29 -15.84 -12.94
N PRO A 133 5.65 -17.14 -13.03
CA PRO A 133 6.42 -17.83 -11.97
C PRO A 133 7.83 -17.26 -11.77
N GLU A 134 8.34 -16.49 -12.74
CA GLU A 134 9.62 -15.79 -12.63
C GLU A 134 9.53 -14.44 -11.93
N HIS A 135 8.32 -13.87 -11.79
CA HIS A 135 8.14 -12.59 -11.10
C HIS A 135 8.27 -12.79 -9.57
N PRO A 136 9.14 -12.04 -8.90
CA PRO A 136 9.29 -12.16 -7.45
C PRO A 136 8.02 -11.71 -6.74
N ILE A 137 7.52 -12.57 -5.85
CA ILE A 137 6.32 -12.29 -5.04
C ILE A 137 6.77 -11.47 -3.83
N ARG A 138 5.89 -10.63 -3.25
CA ARG A 138 6.21 -9.84 -2.04
C ARG A 138 6.74 -10.69 -0.88
N ARG A 139 6.41 -11.98 -0.83
CA ARG A 139 6.89 -12.95 0.17
C ARG A 139 8.31 -13.43 -0.05
N ASP A 140 8.79 -13.36 -1.29
CA ASP A 140 10.15 -13.73 -1.68
C ASP A 140 11.13 -12.58 -1.43
N ILE A 141 10.62 -11.34 -1.33
CA ILE A 141 11.35 -10.14 -0.90
C ILE A 141 11.52 -10.16 0.63
N LYS A 142 12.20 -11.18 1.15
CA LYS A 142 12.68 -11.25 2.53
C LYS A 142 14.19 -11.07 2.54
N LEU A 143 14.71 -10.45 3.60
CA LEU A 143 16.16 -10.26 3.83
C LEU A 143 16.97 -11.55 3.61
N SER A 144 16.40 -12.72 3.91
CA SER A 144 17.04 -14.03 3.72
C SER A 144 17.34 -14.41 2.27
N ASN A 145 16.67 -13.79 1.30
CA ASN A 145 16.81 -14.10 -0.12
C ASN A 145 17.66 -13.06 -0.87
N VAL A 146 18.12 -12.02 -0.19
CA VAL A 146 19.02 -11.02 -0.74
C VAL A 146 20.45 -11.53 -0.56
N LYS A 147 21.16 -11.75 -1.67
CA LYS A 147 22.60 -12.02 -1.67
C LYS A 147 23.31 -10.80 -2.22
N ASP A 148 24.37 -10.38 -1.53
CA ASP A 148 25.31 -9.34 -1.99
C ASP A 148 26.15 -9.85 -3.18
#